data_AF-A0A7V8VTV8-F1
#
_entry.id   AF-A0A7V8VTV8-F1
#
_cell.length_a   1.000
_cell.length_b   1.000
_cell.length_c   1.000
_cell.angle_alpha   90.00
_cell.angle_beta   90.00
_cell.angle_gamma   90.00
#
_symmetry.space_group_name_H-M   'P 1'
#
loop_
_entity.id
_entity.type
_entity.pdbx_description
1 polymer ?
#
loop_
_entity_poly.entity_id
_entity_poly.type
_entity_poly.pdbx_seq_one_letter_code
_entity_poly.pdbx_strand_id
1 'polypeptide(L)' 'MADTTTIAGEDVGVFARDQIEILATRKGEPGWLREQRLQAHEAFASTPMPTTQPEEWRYTPIAE' A
#
# COMPACT_ATOMS: atom_id res chain seq x y z
N MET A 1 9.93 9.88 -3.25
CA MET A 1 8.96 9.68 -4.34
C MET A 1 9.03 8.20 -4.67
N ALA A 2 8.05 7.42 -4.19
CA ALA A 2 7.94 6.01 -4.58
C ALA A 2 7.11 5.99 -5.85
N ASP A 3 7.78 6.05 -7.00
CA ASP A 3 7.16 5.96 -8.32
C ASP A 3 6.53 4.58 -8.47
N THR A 4 5.21 4.51 -8.35
CA THR A 4 4.45 3.28 -8.65
C THR A 4 4.03 3.39 -10.11
N THR A 5 4.98 3.15 -11.01
CA THR A 5 4.70 3.10 -12.45
C THR A 5 3.90 1.83 -12.72
N THR A 6 2.58 1.99 -12.86
CA THR A 6 1.68 0.94 -13.33
C THR A 6 1.98 0.67 -14.80
N ILE A 7 2.65 -0.45 -15.09
CA ILE A 7 2.73 -1.01 -16.45
C ILE A 7 1.75 -2.18 -16.49
N ALA A 8 0.67 -2.01 -17.26
CA ALA A 8 -0.27 -3.05 -17.70
C ALA A 8 -0.52 -4.20 -16.70
N GLY A 9 -1.28 -3.93 -15.63
CA GLY A 9 -1.88 -4.96 -14.77
C GLY A 9 -0.94 -5.62 -13.76
N GLU A 10 0.34 -5.25 -13.71
CA GLU A 10 1.28 -5.72 -12.70
C GLU A 10 1.49 -4.66 -11.62
N ASP A 11 1.29 -5.04 -10.36
CA ASP A 11 1.54 -4.19 -9.19
C ASP A 11 3.06 -4.08 -9.02
N VAL A 12 3.67 -3.02 -9.59
CA VAL A 12 5.12 -2.82 -9.58
C VAL A 12 5.45 -1.74 -8.54
N GLY A 13 5.90 -2.17 -7.36
CA GLY A 13 6.27 -1.28 -6.26
C GLY A 13 6.81 -2.01 -5.04
N VAL A 14 7.49 -1.30 -4.14
CA VAL A 14 8.03 -1.89 -2.89
C VAL A 14 6.94 -2.41 -1.94
N PHE A 15 5.69 -1.96 -2.15
CA PHE A 15 4.50 -2.42 -1.44
C PHE A 15 3.61 -3.32 -2.28
N ALA A 16 4.09 -3.79 -3.43
CA ALA A 16 3.33 -4.76 -4.21
C ALA A 16 3.11 -6.03 -3.40
N ARG A 17 2.01 -6.72 -3.66
CA ARG A 17 1.63 -7.95 -2.92
C ARG A 17 2.79 -8.94 -2.80
N ASP A 18 3.46 -9.24 -3.91
CA ASP A 18 4.59 -10.19 -3.93
C ASP A 18 5.79 -9.67 -3.13
N GLN A 19 6.03 -8.35 -3.15
CA GLN A 19 7.10 -7.74 -2.35
C GLN A 19 6.80 -7.80 -0.86
N ILE A 20 5.53 -7.68 -0.46
CA ILE A 20 5.11 -7.87 0.93
C ILE A 20 5.37 -9.30 1.39
N GLU A 21 5.06 -10.30 0.56
CA GLU A 21 5.35 -11.71 0.88
C GLU A 21 6.85 -11.96 1.02
N ILE A 22 7.65 -11.50 0.05
CA ILE A 22 9.11 -11.59 0.09
C ILE A 22 9.67 -10.92 1.35
N LEU A 23 9.18 -9.73 1.70
CA LEU A 23 9.59 -8.99 2.88
C LEU A 23 9.27 -9.75 4.17
N ALA A 24 8.05 -10.28 4.29
CA ALA A 24 7.61 -11.03 5.46
C ALA A 24 8.45 -12.30 5.66
N THR A 25 8.74 -13.04 4.58
CA THR A 25 9.61 -14.21 4.62
C THR A 25 11.04 -13.82 5.02
N ARG A 26 11.62 -12.78 4.41
CA ARG A 26 12.98 -12.31 4.74
C ARG A 26 13.12 -11.88 6.19
N LYS A 27 12.07 -11.30 6.77
CA LYS A 27 12.04 -10.88 8.17
C LYS A 27 11.68 -11.99 9.15
N GLY A 28 11.34 -13.19 8.66
CA GLY A 28 10.90 -14.30 9.51
C GLY A 28 9.60 -13.96 10.27
N GLU A 29 8.71 -13.19 9.66
CA GLU A 29 7.48 -12.76 10.32
C GLU A 29 6.56 -13.95 10.62
N PRO A 30 5.88 -13.96 11.78
CA PRO A 30 4.89 -14.98 12.07
C PRO A 30 3.70 -14.87 11.11
N GLY A 31 3.03 -16.01 10.84
CA GLY A 31 1.98 -16.10 9.82
C GLY A 31 0.86 -15.06 9.95
N TRP A 32 0.44 -14.77 11.19
CA TRP A 32 -0.59 -13.77 11.48
C TRP A 32 -0.17 -12.35 11.07
N LEU A 33 1.11 -12.01 11.12
CA LEU A 33 1.59 -10.68 10.75
C LEU A 33 1.64 -10.52 9.23
N ARG A 34 2.10 -11.55 8.53
CA ARG A 34 2.05 -11.63 7.05
C ARG A 34 0.62 -11.44 6.55
N GLU A 35 -0.34 -12.14 7.16
CA GLU A 35 -1.75 -12.03 6.80
C GLU A 35 -2.32 -10.63 7.04
N GLN A 36 -2.01 -10.00 8.17
CA GLN A 36 -2.41 -8.62 8.41
C GLN A 36 -1.80 -7.63 7.40
N ARG A 37 -0.55 -7.82 6.97
CA ARG A 37 0.04 -6.98 5.92
C ARG A 37 -0.69 -7.09 4.60
N LEU A 38 -1.04 -8.31 4.20
CA LEU A 38 -1.77 -8.56 2.95
C LEU A 38 -3.18 -7.97 3.01
N GLN A 39 -3.88 -8.09 4.14
CA GLN A 39 -5.18 -7.45 4.37
C GLN A 39 -5.09 -5.92 4.32
N ALA A 40 -4.06 -5.33 4.94
CA ALA A 40 -3.84 -3.88 4.90
C ALA A 40 -3.52 -3.38 3.48
N HIS A 41 -2.75 -4.15 2.69
CA HIS A 41 -2.49 -3.84 1.28
C HIS A 41 -3.78 -3.83 0.46
N GLU A 42 -4.63 -4.85 0.62
CA GLU A 42 -5.91 -4.92 -0.10
C GLU A 42 -6.87 -3.78 0.31
N ALA A 43 -6.92 -3.46 1.60
CA ALA A 43 -7.70 -2.32 2.09
C ALA A 43 -7.17 -1.00 1.52
N PHE A 44 -5.86 -0.81 1.45
CA PHE A 44 -5.25 0.38 0.86
C PHE A 44 -5.55 0.49 -0.64
N ALA A 45 -5.35 -0.60 -1.40
CA ALA A 45 -5.58 -0.61 -2.85
C ALA A 45 -7.05 -0.36 -3.23
N SER A 46 -8.00 -0.78 -2.37
CA SER A 46 -9.43 -0.53 -2.56
C SER A 46 -9.91 0.82 -2.03
N THR A 47 -9.11 1.50 -1.20
CA THR A 47 -9.45 2.82 -0.66
C THR A 47 -8.98 3.90 -1.64
N PRO A 48 -9.86 4.79 -2.11
CA PRO A 48 -9.44 5.89 -2.97
C PRO A 48 -8.48 6.82 -2.22
N MET A 49 -7.49 7.36 -2.93
CA MET A 49 -6.60 8.37 -2.34
C MET A 49 -7.42 9.55 -1.81
N PRO A 50 -7.13 10.03 -0.60
CA PRO A 50 -7.83 11.18 -0.05
C PRO A 50 -7.61 12.42 -0.93
N THR A 51 -8.54 13.36 -0.84
CA THR A 51 -8.37 14.72 -1.40
C THR A 51 -8.49 15.72 -0.26
N THR A 52 -8.23 17.01 -0.49
CA THR A 52 -8.41 18.06 0.54
C THR A 52 -9.86 18.55 0.67
N GLN A 53 -10.80 17.97 -0.08
CA GLN A 53 -12.23 18.28 -0.01
C GLN A 53 -12.91 17.87 1.31
N PRO A 54 -12.68 16.66 1.86
CA PRO A 54 -13.20 16.24 3.15
C PRO A 54 -12.63 17.07 4.29
N GLU A 55 -13.42 17.25 5.36
CA GLU A 55 -13.02 18.08 6.50
C GLU A 55 -11.75 17.53 7.19
N GLU A 56 -11.65 16.20 7.29
CA GLU A 56 -10.54 15.50 7.91
C GLU A 56 -9.19 15.71 7.21
N TRP A 57 -9.18 16.08 5.93
CA TRP A 57 -7.98 16.28 5.11
C TRP A 57 -7.76 17.74 4.69
N ARG A 58 -8.67 18.66 5.07
CA ARG A 58 -8.67 20.05 4.60
C ARG A 58 -7.35 20.80 4.83
N TYR A 59 -6.69 20.53 5.95
CA TYR A 59 -5.45 21.20 6.36
C TYR A 59 -4.21 20.32 6.23
N THR A 60 -4.35 19.14 5.62
CA THR A 60 -3.26 18.21 5.37
C THR A 60 -3.02 18.16 3.87
N PRO A 61 -2.10 18.97 3.33
CA PRO A 61 -1.80 18.95 1.91
C PRO A 61 -1.22 17.58 1.56
N ILE A 62 -1.93 16.86 0.71
CA ILE A 62 -1.54 15.58 0.13
C ILE A 62 -0.97 15.95 -1.23
N ALA A 63 0.32 15.69 -1.45
CA ALA A 63 0.98 16.05 -2.70
C ALA A 63 0.26 15.40 -3.89
N GLU A 64 -0.02 16.19 -4.93
CA GLU A 64 -0.48 15.68 -6.24
C GLU A 64 0.63 14.92 -6.96
#